data_AF-W2LIS7-F1
#
_entry.id   AF-W2LIS7-F1
#
_cell.length_a   1.000
_cell.length_b   1.000
_cell.length_c   1.000
_cell.angle_alpha   90.00
_cell.angle_beta   90.00
_cell.angle_gamma   90.00
#
_symmetry.space_group_name_H-M   'P 1'
#
loop_
_entity.id
_entity.type
_entity.pdbx_description
1 polymer ?
#
loop_
_entity_poly.entity_id
_entity_poly.type
_entity_poly.pdbx_seq_one_letter_code
_entity_poly.pdbx_strand_id
1 'polypeptide(L)'
;MALRRASQRSSETARWQLLRLYTALSRAQFRHAPAPATFARAEPSLTSSGVLTTPAGANSLLLDNARFISQRPARRNSNGGSTKDENTAKAAAETSATYEMLLQRLYQVNRFSAVKLGLENMQKLNAAFGDPASQFEIIHVAGTNGKGSVAFKVAKALERSGHKTGLFVSPHVACFRERVQVNGQLISEIDVCDALSEIFNISAQLRIPATFFEITTMLAFMHFAKQGVDCVVLETGLGGRLDSTNIVTPALSVITSIGLDHTRILGNTVEAIAREKAGIIKPNVPVVVGPNTPVNVMMEFAARNNAPLVRVPLQADFDEDYNAENTAIAREACVQLNTLHAGGAKELCVDLTNERVNTALESRPPCRFQVLHLMRPNSKERKVTVVLDVAHNPQAIDKLVGLLHKQLPDKKFRFVCGFSADKAINKVLVKITDVVRDTHLDESDEELQERIHLVKANHPRGASLEEINVALANATAEGEQARVYETISTIKDGVNAALAASRASSDDEVVVVCGSVFLMAEARQALGLKEPIDSAALNAVAGLHLSTPESRLAAAEQEVAVAAAT
;
A
#
# COMPACT_ATOMS: atom_id res chain seq x y z
N MET A 1 -20.36 -10.90 -42.15
CA MET A 1 -21.72 -10.40 -41.84
C MET A 1 -22.66 -11.43 -41.19
N ALA A 2 -22.30 -12.72 -41.08
CA ALA A 2 -23.07 -13.72 -40.31
C ALA A 2 -22.72 -13.77 -38.80
N LEU A 3 -21.67 -13.06 -38.35
CA LEU A 3 -21.22 -13.00 -36.94
C LEU A 3 -21.90 -11.89 -36.11
N ARG A 4 -22.84 -11.12 -36.68
CA ARG A 4 -23.50 -10.00 -35.99
C ARG A 4 -24.93 -10.31 -35.49
N ARG A 5 -25.43 -11.53 -35.71
CA ARG A 5 -26.80 -11.94 -35.29
C ARG A 5 -26.85 -13.03 -34.20
N ALA A 6 -25.70 -13.45 -33.66
CA ALA A 6 -25.66 -14.45 -32.57
C ALA A 6 -25.39 -13.84 -31.17
N SER A 7 -25.35 -12.52 -31.02
CA SER A 7 -24.94 -11.86 -29.76
C SER A 7 -26.07 -11.60 -28.75
N GLN A 8 -27.24 -12.22 -28.89
CA GLN A 8 -28.37 -11.98 -27.97
C GLN A 8 -28.95 -13.21 -27.28
N ARG A 9 -28.41 -14.42 -27.49
CA ARG A 9 -28.73 -15.60 -26.68
C ARG A 9 -27.54 -16.55 -26.60
N SER A 10 -26.51 -16.18 -25.85
CA SER A 10 -25.49 -17.15 -25.40
C SER A 10 -25.66 -17.34 -23.91
N SER A 11 -26.03 -18.55 -23.47
CA SER A 11 -26.08 -18.88 -22.05
C SER A 11 -24.71 -18.64 -21.41
N GLU A 12 -24.67 -18.34 -20.11
CA GLU A 12 -23.41 -18.28 -19.33
C GLU A 12 -22.48 -19.46 -19.64
N THR A 13 -23.05 -20.64 -19.85
CA THR A 13 -22.35 -21.87 -20.24
C THR A 13 -21.53 -21.73 -21.53
N ALA A 14 -22.03 -21.05 -22.56
CA ALA A 14 -21.30 -20.83 -23.80
C ALA A 14 -20.14 -19.82 -23.62
N ARG A 15 -20.32 -18.82 -22.73
CA ARG A 15 -19.24 -17.92 -22.31
C ARG A 15 -18.15 -18.68 -21.53
N TRP A 16 -18.54 -19.61 -20.65
CA TRP A 16 -17.61 -20.45 -19.89
C TRP A 16 -16.83 -21.43 -20.77
N GLN A 17 -17.44 -21.98 -21.82
CA GLN A 17 -16.76 -22.85 -22.77
C GLN A 17 -15.73 -22.11 -23.62
N LEU A 18 -16.07 -20.92 -24.12
CA LEU A 18 -15.12 -20.02 -24.81
C LEU A 18 -13.96 -19.61 -23.89
N LEU A 19 -14.23 -19.36 -22.61
CA LEU A 19 -13.21 -19.01 -21.62
C LEU A 19 -12.24 -20.17 -21.35
N ARG A 20 -12.75 -21.40 -21.18
CA ARG A 20 -11.91 -22.61 -21.04
C ARG A 20 -11.04 -22.86 -22.26
N LEU A 21 -11.59 -22.66 -23.46
CA LEU A 21 -10.86 -22.76 -24.73
C LEU A 21 -9.75 -21.71 -24.83
N TYR A 22 -10.03 -20.46 -24.43
CA TYR A 22 -9.02 -19.40 -24.44
C TYR A 22 -7.89 -19.67 -23.43
N THR A 23 -8.20 -20.05 -22.20
CA THR A 23 -7.19 -20.42 -21.19
C THR A 23 -6.35 -21.64 -21.61
N ALA A 24 -6.97 -22.63 -22.27
CA ALA A 24 -6.25 -23.79 -22.81
C ALA A 24 -5.34 -23.40 -23.99
N LEU A 25 -5.80 -22.51 -24.87
CA LEU A 25 -5.02 -22.01 -26.01
C LEU A 25 -3.84 -21.14 -25.55
N SER A 26 -4.01 -20.27 -24.56
CA SER A 26 -2.91 -19.49 -23.98
C SER A 26 -1.86 -20.38 -23.30
N ARG A 27 -2.28 -21.44 -22.61
CA ARG A 27 -1.37 -22.46 -22.05
C ARG A 27 -0.60 -23.24 -23.12
N ALA A 28 -1.22 -23.49 -24.28
CA ALA A 28 -0.59 -24.19 -25.40
C ALA A 28 0.38 -23.30 -26.20
N GLN A 29 0.05 -22.02 -26.41
CA GLN A 29 0.93 -21.06 -27.10
C GLN A 29 2.22 -20.79 -26.31
N PHE A 30 2.17 -20.81 -24.98
CA PHE A 30 3.34 -20.64 -24.12
C PHE A 30 4.37 -21.77 -24.22
N ARG A 31 3.96 -23.00 -24.56
CA ARG A 31 4.89 -24.13 -24.72
C ARG A 31 5.73 -24.06 -26.00
N HIS A 32 5.38 -23.16 -26.94
CA HIS A 32 5.94 -23.14 -28.29
C HIS A 32 6.37 -21.75 -28.77
N ALA A 33 6.61 -20.79 -27.87
CA ALA A 33 7.14 -19.49 -28.26
C ALA A 33 8.58 -19.65 -28.85
N PRO A 34 8.82 -19.31 -30.13
CA PRO A 34 10.16 -19.35 -30.69
C PRO A 34 10.99 -18.15 -30.21
N ALA A 35 12.29 -18.35 -30.05
CA ALA A 35 13.22 -17.29 -29.67
C ALA A 35 13.22 -16.13 -30.70
N PRO A 36 13.16 -14.85 -30.27
CA PRO A 36 13.19 -13.72 -31.20
C PRO A 36 14.59 -13.52 -31.80
N ALA A 37 14.62 -13.26 -33.11
CA ALA A 37 15.82 -13.00 -33.89
C ALA A 37 16.54 -11.71 -33.46
N THR A 38 17.87 -11.81 -33.32
CA THR A 38 18.78 -10.71 -33.02
C THR A 38 18.75 -9.63 -34.09
N PHE A 39 18.39 -8.39 -33.73
CA PHE A 39 18.64 -7.20 -34.55
C PHE A 39 19.85 -6.45 -34.00
N ALA A 40 20.88 -6.31 -34.84
CA ALA A 40 22.10 -5.56 -34.58
C ALA A 40 21.80 -4.06 -34.39
N ARG A 41 22.34 -3.46 -33.32
CA ARG A 41 22.34 -2.01 -33.10
C ARG A 41 23.42 -1.37 -33.99
N ALA A 42 23.00 -0.39 -34.80
CA ALA A 42 23.89 0.58 -35.43
C ALA A 42 24.20 1.71 -34.44
N GLU A 43 25.48 1.99 -34.21
CA GLU A 43 25.94 3.18 -33.47
C GLU A 43 25.96 4.41 -34.38
N PRO A 44 25.70 5.61 -33.84
CA PRO A 44 26.22 6.84 -34.40
C PRO A 44 27.25 7.50 -33.48
N SER A 45 28.46 7.63 -34.00
CA SER A 45 29.49 8.59 -33.60
C SER A 45 29.02 10.04 -33.79
N LEU A 46 29.38 10.97 -32.89
CA LEU A 46 29.97 12.29 -33.24
C LEU A 46 30.26 13.17 -31.99
N THR A 47 31.57 13.39 -31.82
CA THR A 47 32.35 14.55 -31.37
C THR A 47 31.72 15.81 -30.72
N SER A 48 32.37 16.16 -29.59
CA SER A 48 32.66 17.43 -28.91
C SER A 48 32.28 18.82 -29.47
N SER A 49 32.05 19.69 -28.48
CA SER A 49 32.38 21.14 -28.36
C SER A 49 31.25 22.15 -28.58
N GLY A 50 31.07 23.02 -27.57
CA GLY A 50 30.08 24.10 -27.60
C GLY A 50 29.85 24.71 -26.21
N VAL A 51 30.88 25.35 -25.65
CA VAL A 51 30.75 26.26 -24.50
C VAL A 51 29.94 27.47 -24.94
N LEU A 52 28.83 27.78 -24.26
CA LEU A 52 28.13 29.05 -24.41
C LEU A 52 27.75 29.62 -23.04
N THR A 53 28.19 30.86 -22.87
CA THR A 53 28.17 31.72 -21.70
C THR A 53 26.77 32.23 -21.34
N THR A 54 26.54 32.40 -20.03
CA THR A 54 25.34 32.99 -19.40
C THR A 54 25.28 34.53 -19.54
N PRO A 55 24.08 35.13 -19.54
CA PRO A 55 23.86 36.46 -18.97
C PRO A 55 23.13 36.38 -17.63
N ALA A 56 23.60 37.21 -16.70
CA ALA A 56 23.08 37.41 -15.35
C ALA A 56 21.79 38.26 -15.34
N GLY A 57 20.89 38.00 -14.38
CA GLY A 57 19.77 38.88 -14.08
C GLY A 57 18.72 38.30 -13.13
N ALA A 58 18.84 38.67 -11.85
CA ALA A 58 17.79 38.80 -10.83
C ALA A 58 16.85 37.60 -10.51
N ASN A 59 17.13 36.91 -9.39
CA ASN A 59 16.29 36.94 -8.18
C ASN A 59 16.92 36.06 -7.11
N SER A 60 17.68 36.69 -6.23
CA SER A 60 18.31 36.11 -5.05
C SER A 60 17.43 36.37 -3.84
N LEU A 61 16.90 35.31 -3.24
CA LEU A 61 16.57 35.17 -1.82
C LEU A 61 16.13 33.70 -1.64
N LEU A 62 17.02 32.85 -1.13
CA LEU A 62 16.85 31.46 -0.61
C LEU A 62 18.01 30.50 -0.98
N LEU A 63 19.27 30.95 -0.93
CA LEU A 63 20.43 30.05 -1.02
C LEU A 63 21.55 30.54 -0.10
N ASP A 64 21.37 30.39 1.20
CA ASP A 64 22.46 30.32 2.16
C ASP A 64 22.23 29.09 3.03
N ASN A 65 22.84 27.97 2.61
CA ASN A 65 23.27 26.79 3.39
C ASN A 65 23.27 25.53 2.53
N ALA A 66 24.20 25.46 1.56
CA ALA A 66 24.56 24.20 0.91
C ALA A 66 26.02 24.25 0.43
N ARG A 67 26.95 24.12 1.38
CA ARG A 67 28.32 23.65 1.09
C ARG A 67 28.66 22.54 2.06
N PHE A 68 28.25 21.31 1.74
CA PHE A 68 28.84 20.12 2.34
C PHE A 68 29.79 19.49 1.32
N ILE A 69 31.08 19.70 1.55
CA ILE A 69 32.17 19.04 0.84
C ILE A 69 32.33 17.67 1.48
N SER A 70 32.15 16.60 0.70
CA SER A 70 32.50 15.25 1.14
C SER A 70 34.02 15.14 1.30
N GLN A 71 34.51 14.88 2.51
CA GLN A 71 35.88 14.41 2.71
C GLN A 71 35.84 12.98 3.24
N ARG A 72 36.45 12.05 2.49
CA ARG A 72 36.69 10.66 2.92
C ARG A 72 37.55 10.67 4.20
N PRO A 73 37.29 9.83 5.21
CA PRO A 73 38.10 9.84 6.42
C PRO A 73 39.44 9.13 6.18
N ALA A 74 40.53 9.83 6.51
CA ALA A 74 41.86 9.27 6.58
C ALA A 74 41.99 8.28 7.75
N ARG A 75 42.72 7.17 7.52
CA ARG A 75 43.08 6.16 8.52
C ARG A 75 43.67 6.81 9.78
N ARG A 76 43.13 6.50 10.96
CA ARG A 76 43.73 6.86 12.26
C ARG A 76 43.94 5.61 13.13
N ASN A 77 45.15 5.56 13.71
CA ASN A 77 45.65 4.52 14.61
C ASN A 77 44.80 4.37 15.87
N SER A 78 44.75 3.11 16.33
CA SER A 78 44.09 2.63 17.54
C SER A 78 44.77 3.12 18.83
N ASN A 79 44.00 3.77 19.71
CA ASN A 79 44.06 3.62 21.16
C ASN A 79 42.88 4.34 21.83
N GLY A 80 42.19 3.67 22.77
CA GLY A 80 41.17 4.25 23.67
C GLY A 80 39.78 3.60 23.56
N GLY A 81 39.45 2.72 24.52
CA GLY A 81 38.23 1.91 24.55
C GLY A 81 36.98 2.56 25.17
N SER A 82 36.90 3.90 25.26
CA SER A 82 35.70 4.61 25.78
C SER A 82 35.16 5.71 24.86
N THR A 83 35.94 6.19 23.88
CA THR A 83 35.56 7.28 22.97
C THR A 83 34.87 6.81 21.68
N LYS A 84 34.87 5.50 21.39
CA LYS A 84 34.19 4.94 20.22
C LYS A 84 32.68 4.93 20.37
N ASP A 85 32.16 4.59 21.55
CA ASP A 85 30.71 4.45 21.76
C ASP A 85 30.01 5.82 21.76
N GLU A 86 30.62 6.85 22.36
CA GLU A 86 30.11 8.23 22.31
C GLU A 86 30.11 8.81 20.89
N ASN A 87 31.18 8.60 20.12
CA ASN A 87 31.24 9.07 18.73
C ASN A 87 30.23 8.33 17.83
N THR A 88 29.97 7.05 18.10
CA THR A 88 28.98 6.26 17.35
C THR A 88 27.56 6.70 17.67
N ALA A 89 27.26 6.96 18.95
CA ALA A 89 25.96 7.48 19.38
C ALA A 89 25.68 8.88 18.80
N LYS A 90 26.68 9.76 18.77
CA LYS A 90 26.56 11.09 18.17
C LYS A 90 26.30 11.03 16.66
N ALA A 91 27.05 10.20 15.93
CA ALA A 91 26.85 10.02 14.49
C ALA A 91 25.47 9.43 14.16
N ALA A 92 24.97 8.49 14.97
CA ALA A 92 23.61 7.95 14.83
C ALA A 92 22.54 9.02 15.07
N ALA A 93 22.71 9.88 16.08
CA ALA A 93 21.79 10.99 16.34
C ALA A 93 21.78 12.04 15.21
N GLU A 94 22.95 12.39 14.66
CA GLU A 94 23.06 13.30 13.51
C GLU A 94 22.40 12.72 12.26
N THR A 95 22.55 11.41 12.04
CA THR A 95 21.88 10.70 10.94
C THR A 95 20.37 10.75 11.10
N SER A 96 19.87 10.46 12.30
CA SER A 96 18.43 10.45 12.59
C SER A 96 17.80 11.85 12.43
N ALA A 97 18.47 12.90 12.89
CA ALA A 97 18.04 14.28 12.67
C ALA A 97 18.00 14.66 11.18
N THR A 98 19.01 14.23 10.42
CA THR A 98 19.04 14.45 8.95
C THR A 98 17.90 13.72 8.25
N TYR A 99 17.64 12.47 8.66
CA TYR A 99 16.55 11.65 8.16
C TYR A 99 15.18 12.30 8.38
N GLU A 100 14.91 12.78 9.60
CA GLU A 100 13.68 13.51 9.90
C GLU A 100 13.54 14.77 9.05
N MET A 101 14.58 15.59 8.95
CA MET A 101 14.57 16.81 8.14
C MET A 101 14.24 16.53 6.66
N LEU A 102 14.87 15.52 6.06
CA LEU A 102 14.64 15.17 4.66
C LEU A 102 13.25 14.59 4.41
N LEU A 103 12.72 13.80 5.34
CA LEU A 103 11.34 13.31 5.24
C LEU A 103 10.30 14.41 5.46
N GLN A 104 10.54 15.35 6.38
CA GLN A 104 9.68 16.53 6.51
C GLN A 104 9.64 17.32 5.21
N ARG A 105 10.80 17.54 4.56
CA ARG A 105 10.86 18.16 3.24
C ARG A 105 10.07 17.36 2.20
N LEU A 106 10.25 16.04 2.18
CA LEU A 106 9.55 15.14 1.26
C LEU A 106 8.02 15.22 1.42
N TYR A 107 7.49 15.20 2.65
CA TYR A 107 6.05 15.31 2.94
C TYR A 107 5.46 16.68 2.57
N GLN A 108 6.30 17.71 2.42
CA GLN A 108 5.89 19.05 2.02
C GLN A 108 5.95 19.29 0.50
N VAL A 109 6.53 18.39 -0.29
CA VAL A 109 6.71 18.56 -1.76
C VAL A 109 5.39 18.88 -2.48
N ASN A 110 4.28 18.27 -2.06
CA ASN A 110 2.97 18.48 -2.67
C ASN A 110 2.14 19.60 -2.01
N ARG A 111 2.70 20.38 -1.08
CA ARG A 111 1.96 21.43 -0.34
C ARG A 111 1.38 22.53 -1.23
N PHE A 112 2.04 22.82 -2.34
CA PHE A 112 1.68 23.94 -3.23
C PHE A 112 1.42 23.50 -4.68
N SER A 113 1.27 22.20 -4.93
CA SER A 113 1.05 21.68 -6.28
C SER A 113 0.11 20.48 -6.25
N ALA A 114 -1.02 20.61 -6.96
CA ALA A 114 -1.93 19.49 -7.19
C ALA A 114 -1.15 18.31 -7.79
N VAL A 115 -1.49 17.09 -7.38
CA VAL A 115 -0.88 15.87 -7.93
C VAL A 115 -1.16 15.85 -9.44
N LYS A 116 -0.15 16.18 -10.25
CA LYS A 116 -0.23 16.08 -11.69
C LYS A 116 -0.06 14.60 -12.05
N LEU A 117 -1.14 13.98 -12.54
CA LEU A 117 -1.07 12.63 -13.09
C LEU A 117 -0.26 12.66 -14.39
N GLY A 118 0.74 11.79 -14.51
CA GLY A 118 1.62 11.72 -15.66
C GLY A 118 2.90 10.96 -15.34
N LEU A 119 3.57 10.44 -16.37
CA LEU A 119 4.82 9.68 -16.22
C LEU A 119 6.08 10.52 -16.52
N GLU A 120 5.90 11.74 -17.05
CA GLU A 120 6.99 12.56 -17.59
C GLU A 120 8.07 12.90 -16.55
N ASN A 121 7.67 13.32 -15.34
CA ASN A 121 8.62 13.70 -14.29
C ASN A 121 9.39 12.47 -13.81
N MET A 122 8.68 11.36 -13.56
CA MET A 122 9.30 10.10 -13.18
C MET A 122 10.27 9.56 -14.25
N GLN A 123 9.91 9.64 -15.54
CA GLN A 123 10.79 9.26 -16.65
C GLN A 123 12.06 10.13 -16.70
N LYS A 124 11.92 11.45 -16.53
CA LYS A 124 13.06 12.37 -16.49
C LYS A 124 13.99 12.07 -15.30
N LEU A 125 13.41 11.77 -14.13
CA LEU A 125 14.21 11.38 -12.96
C LEU A 125 14.95 10.07 -13.22
N ASN A 126 14.26 9.03 -13.70
CA ASN A 126 14.89 7.74 -13.97
C ASN A 126 16.06 7.88 -14.96
N ALA A 127 15.87 8.63 -16.05
CA ALA A 127 16.92 8.90 -17.02
C ALA A 127 18.10 9.69 -16.42
N ALA A 128 17.83 10.67 -15.57
CA ALA A 128 18.87 11.47 -14.90
C ALA A 128 19.76 10.63 -13.96
N PHE A 129 19.26 9.52 -13.45
CA PHE A 129 19.99 8.57 -12.60
C PHE A 129 20.53 7.34 -13.35
N GLY A 130 20.53 7.35 -14.70
CA GLY A 130 21.06 6.23 -15.49
C GLY A 130 20.14 5.01 -15.52
N ASP A 131 18.83 5.25 -15.54
CA ASP A 131 17.77 4.25 -15.67
C ASP A 131 17.82 3.08 -14.66
N PRO A 132 17.91 3.34 -13.34
CA PRO A 132 18.02 2.28 -12.34
C PRO A 132 16.82 1.32 -12.32
N ALA A 133 15.63 1.75 -12.76
CA ALA A 133 14.45 0.89 -12.89
C ALA A 133 14.59 -0.25 -13.92
N SER A 134 15.64 -0.23 -14.75
CA SER A 134 15.92 -1.24 -15.77
C SER A 134 16.93 -2.31 -15.34
N GLN A 135 17.47 -2.22 -14.12
CA GLN A 135 18.59 -3.05 -13.66
C GLN A 135 18.17 -4.37 -12.99
N PHE A 136 16.86 -4.59 -12.81
CA PHE A 136 16.30 -5.76 -12.14
C PHE A 136 14.97 -6.15 -12.78
N GLU A 137 14.57 -7.40 -12.60
CA GLU A 137 13.27 -7.86 -13.06
C GLU A 137 12.15 -7.34 -12.16
N ILE A 138 10.96 -7.15 -12.72
CA ILE A 138 9.84 -6.53 -11.98
C ILE A 138 8.60 -7.40 -12.08
N ILE A 139 7.97 -7.62 -10.92
CA ILE A 139 6.60 -8.11 -10.79
C ILE A 139 5.74 -6.92 -10.38
N HIS A 140 4.89 -6.44 -11.28
CA HIS A 140 4.12 -5.20 -11.08
C HIS A 140 2.71 -5.50 -10.63
N VAL A 141 2.31 -5.01 -9.45
CA VAL A 141 1.06 -5.39 -8.78
C VAL A 141 0.13 -4.18 -8.67
N ALA A 142 -1.04 -4.25 -9.31
CA ALA A 142 -2.12 -3.27 -9.19
C ALA A 142 -3.42 -3.91 -8.68
N GLY A 143 -4.38 -3.06 -8.32
CA GLY A 143 -5.71 -3.44 -7.82
C GLY A 143 -6.30 -2.47 -6.79
N THR A 144 -7.51 -2.73 -6.35
CA THR A 144 -8.16 -1.98 -5.28
C THR A 144 -7.73 -2.56 -3.93
N ASN A 145 -8.10 -3.80 -3.63
CA ASN A 145 -7.70 -4.50 -2.40
C ASN A 145 -6.76 -5.66 -2.70
N GLY A 146 -5.84 -5.94 -1.78
CA GLY A 146 -4.93 -7.09 -1.85
C GLY A 146 -3.58 -6.81 -2.51
N LYS A 147 -3.36 -5.64 -3.12
CA LYS A 147 -2.07 -5.24 -3.74
C LYS A 147 -0.86 -5.50 -2.85
N GLY A 148 -0.72 -4.76 -1.74
CA GLY A 148 0.39 -4.95 -0.79
C GLY A 148 0.47 -6.36 -0.19
N SER A 149 -0.65 -7.05 -0.02
CA SER A 149 -0.66 -8.43 0.48
C SER A 149 -0.12 -9.44 -0.55
N VAL A 150 -0.53 -9.33 -1.81
CA VAL A 150 0.01 -10.13 -2.91
C VAL A 150 1.48 -9.79 -3.14
N ALA A 151 1.83 -8.50 -3.14
CA ALA A 151 3.21 -8.05 -3.29
C ALA A 151 4.12 -8.63 -2.20
N PHE A 152 3.67 -8.56 -0.94
CA PHE A 152 4.36 -9.15 0.21
C PHE A 152 4.54 -10.67 0.07
N LYS A 153 3.47 -11.40 -0.29
CA LYS A 153 3.50 -12.87 -0.44
C LYS A 153 4.45 -13.31 -1.55
N VAL A 154 4.39 -12.66 -2.72
CA VAL A 154 5.27 -12.97 -3.86
C VAL A 154 6.72 -12.64 -3.51
N ALA A 155 6.98 -11.51 -2.86
CA ALA A 155 8.33 -11.14 -2.44
C ALA A 155 8.91 -12.15 -1.45
N LYS A 156 8.11 -12.61 -0.48
CA LYS A 156 8.53 -13.63 0.49
C LYS A 156 8.75 -14.99 -0.16
N ALA A 157 7.95 -15.38 -1.15
CA ALA A 157 8.13 -16.61 -1.89
C ALA A 157 9.45 -16.60 -2.69
N LEU A 158 9.76 -15.50 -3.36
CA LEU A 158 11.02 -15.30 -4.10
C LEU A 158 12.23 -15.28 -3.15
N GLU A 159 12.15 -14.56 -2.03
CA GLU A 159 13.18 -14.54 -0.98
C GLU A 159 13.46 -15.97 -0.46
N ARG A 160 12.40 -16.74 -0.18
CA ARG A 160 12.51 -18.13 0.31
C ARG A 160 13.01 -19.10 -0.76
N SER A 161 12.95 -18.72 -2.02
CA SER A 161 13.51 -19.47 -3.15
C SER A 161 14.94 -19.06 -3.50
N GLY A 162 15.55 -18.16 -2.71
CA GLY A 162 16.97 -17.82 -2.80
C GLY A 162 17.29 -16.56 -3.60
N HIS A 163 16.29 -15.86 -4.14
CA HIS A 163 16.51 -14.61 -4.88
C HIS A 163 16.74 -13.44 -3.93
N LYS A 164 17.60 -12.49 -4.33
CA LYS A 164 17.70 -11.20 -3.65
C LYS A 164 16.53 -10.34 -4.12
N THR A 165 15.49 -10.23 -3.30
CA THR A 165 14.21 -9.65 -3.68
C THR A 165 13.99 -8.29 -3.04
N GLY A 166 13.74 -7.28 -3.87
CA GLY A 166 13.19 -6.00 -3.45
C GLY A 166 11.66 -6.05 -3.31
N LEU A 167 11.12 -5.33 -2.32
CA LEU A 167 9.69 -5.11 -2.14
C LEU A 167 9.43 -3.61 -2.03
N PHE A 168 8.56 -3.11 -2.89
CA PHE A 168 8.03 -1.75 -2.80
C PHE A 168 6.54 -1.77 -2.52
N VAL A 169 6.12 -1.13 -1.42
CA VAL A 169 4.72 -1.11 -0.96
C VAL A 169 4.27 0.28 -0.52
N SER A 170 2.97 0.54 -0.60
CA SER A 170 2.39 1.80 -0.14
C SER A 170 0.91 1.69 0.29
N PRO A 171 0.47 2.47 1.29
CA PRO A 171 1.27 3.23 2.25
C PRO A 171 2.01 2.32 3.25
N HIS A 172 2.84 2.92 4.11
CA HIS A 172 3.42 2.22 5.27
C HIS A 172 2.45 2.20 6.45
N VAL A 173 2.72 1.33 7.43
CA VAL A 173 1.97 1.22 8.69
C VAL A 173 2.58 2.11 9.77
N ALA A 174 3.87 1.96 10.08
CA ALA A 174 4.51 2.65 11.20
C ALA A 174 5.71 3.51 10.78
N CYS A 175 6.48 3.09 9.79
CA CYS A 175 7.69 3.78 9.36
C CYS A 175 7.79 3.95 7.85
N PHE A 176 8.25 5.11 7.38
CA PHE A 176 8.50 5.39 5.95
C PHE A 176 9.33 4.28 5.28
N ARG A 177 10.32 3.75 5.99
CA ARG A 177 11.25 2.74 5.49
C ARG A 177 10.58 1.40 5.14
N GLU A 178 9.38 1.13 5.65
CA GLU A 178 8.59 -0.07 5.27
C GLU A 178 8.26 -0.12 3.79
N ARG A 179 8.23 1.05 3.12
CA ARG A 179 7.96 1.16 1.70
C ARG A 179 9.02 0.53 0.82
N VAL A 180 10.25 0.36 1.33
CA VAL A 180 11.39 -0.14 0.56
C VAL A 180 12.13 -1.18 1.38
N GLN A 181 12.06 -2.44 0.94
CA GLN A 181 12.68 -3.56 1.64
C GLN A 181 13.50 -4.43 0.69
N VAL A 182 14.61 -4.98 1.16
CA VAL A 182 15.37 -6.02 0.46
C VAL A 182 15.45 -7.25 1.36
N ASN A 183 14.92 -8.39 0.90
CA ASN A 183 14.79 -9.62 1.68
C ASN A 183 14.13 -9.39 3.06
N GLY A 184 13.09 -8.54 3.08
CA GLY A 184 12.37 -8.15 4.29
C GLY A 184 13.13 -7.22 5.24
N GLN A 185 14.35 -6.79 4.92
CA GLN A 185 15.07 -5.77 5.67
C GLN A 185 14.70 -4.39 5.14
N LEU A 186 14.32 -3.48 6.04
CA LEU A 186 14.02 -2.10 5.70
C LEU A 186 15.28 -1.38 5.18
N ILE A 187 15.12 -0.51 4.17
CA ILE A 187 16.17 0.46 3.78
C ILE A 187 16.72 1.19 5.02
N SER A 188 18.02 1.44 5.10
CA SER A 188 18.61 2.15 6.24
C SER A 188 18.26 3.65 6.24
N GLU A 189 18.30 4.32 7.40
CA GLU A 189 18.12 5.79 7.45
C GLU A 189 19.19 6.52 6.64
N ILE A 190 20.43 6.02 6.66
CA ILE A 190 21.55 6.56 5.88
C ILE A 190 21.25 6.47 4.39
N ASP A 191 20.80 5.30 3.90
CA ASP A 191 20.47 5.12 2.48
C ASP A 191 19.27 5.99 2.07
N VAL A 192 18.31 6.24 2.96
CA VAL A 192 17.22 7.21 2.70
C VAL A 192 17.79 8.61 2.58
N CYS A 193 18.65 9.04 3.50
CA CYS A 193 19.27 10.36 3.49
C CYS A 193 20.08 10.61 2.22
N ASP A 194 20.93 9.65 1.85
CA ASP A 194 21.77 9.71 0.65
C ASP A 194 20.89 9.85 -0.61
N ALA A 195 19.91 8.95 -0.78
CA ALA A 195 19.04 8.95 -1.95
C ALA A 195 18.18 10.21 -2.05
N LEU A 196 17.55 10.66 -0.95
CA LEU A 196 16.72 11.87 -0.96
C LEU A 196 17.56 13.11 -1.26
N SER A 197 18.77 13.21 -0.71
CA SER A 197 19.67 14.33 -0.97
C SER A 197 20.04 14.42 -2.45
N GLU A 198 20.39 13.28 -3.07
CA GLU A 198 20.70 13.20 -4.50
C GLU A 198 19.48 13.54 -5.36
N ILE A 199 18.31 12.97 -5.07
CA ILE A 199 17.08 13.22 -5.83
C ILE A 199 16.70 14.70 -5.74
N PHE A 200 16.69 15.29 -4.55
CA PHE A 200 16.36 16.71 -4.40
C PHE A 200 17.32 17.63 -5.15
N ASN A 201 18.62 17.31 -5.17
CA ASN A 201 19.61 18.07 -5.90
C ASN A 201 19.39 17.98 -7.42
N ILE A 202 19.20 16.77 -7.95
CA ILE A 202 18.95 16.55 -9.39
C ILE A 202 17.61 17.16 -9.82
N SER A 203 16.54 16.99 -9.03
CA SER A 203 15.24 17.61 -9.29
C SER A 203 15.34 19.13 -9.37
N ALA A 204 16.13 19.76 -8.49
CA ALA A 204 16.34 21.21 -8.51
C ALA A 204 17.17 21.66 -9.72
N GLN A 205 18.28 20.97 -10.00
CA GLN A 205 19.18 21.29 -11.13
C GLN A 205 18.46 21.18 -12.48
N LEU A 206 17.67 20.13 -12.67
CA LEU A 206 16.94 19.85 -13.91
C LEU A 206 15.53 20.45 -13.94
N ARG A 207 15.12 21.16 -12.88
CA ARG A 207 13.78 21.73 -12.70
C ARG A 207 12.66 20.70 -12.94
N ILE A 208 12.82 19.50 -12.38
CA ILE A 208 11.81 18.44 -12.42
C ILE A 208 10.91 18.60 -11.18
N PRO A 209 9.64 19.04 -11.32
CA PRO A 209 8.73 19.20 -10.20
C PRO A 209 8.13 17.84 -9.80
N ALA A 210 8.99 16.94 -9.32
CA ALA A 210 8.61 15.59 -8.94
C ALA A 210 7.74 15.61 -7.68
N THR A 211 6.69 14.78 -7.67
CA THR A 211 5.79 14.62 -6.52
C THR A 211 6.41 13.75 -5.43
N PHE A 212 5.80 13.73 -4.25
CA PHE A 212 6.12 12.83 -3.14
C PHE A 212 6.28 11.37 -3.61
N PHE A 213 5.30 10.89 -4.39
CA PHE A 213 5.28 9.49 -4.81
C PHE A 213 6.34 9.19 -5.87
N GLU A 214 6.63 10.13 -6.78
CA GLU A 214 7.71 10.00 -7.76
C GLU A 214 9.09 9.96 -7.08
N ILE A 215 9.35 10.87 -6.13
CA ILE A 215 10.61 10.88 -5.37
C ILE A 215 10.76 9.59 -4.55
N THR A 216 9.68 9.13 -3.91
CA THR A 216 9.70 7.88 -3.13
C THR A 216 9.94 6.66 -4.03
N THR A 217 9.34 6.62 -5.22
CA THR A 217 9.53 5.53 -6.20
C THR A 217 10.97 5.55 -6.74
N MET A 218 11.51 6.73 -7.05
CA MET A 218 12.89 6.91 -7.50
C MET A 218 13.89 6.45 -6.44
N LEU A 219 13.68 6.83 -5.18
CA LEU A 219 14.48 6.36 -4.05
C LEU A 219 14.50 4.82 -3.97
N ALA A 220 13.35 4.18 -4.15
CA ALA A 220 13.27 2.72 -4.15
C ALA A 220 14.09 2.11 -5.31
N PHE A 221 13.95 2.62 -6.53
CA PHE A 221 14.72 2.14 -7.68
C PHE A 221 16.23 2.32 -7.50
N MET A 222 16.68 3.48 -7.01
CA MET A 222 18.09 3.72 -6.69
C MET A 222 18.59 2.74 -5.64
N HIS A 223 17.81 2.49 -4.58
CA HIS A 223 18.19 1.55 -3.53
C HIS A 223 18.28 0.11 -4.05
N PHE A 224 17.31 -0.35 -4.81
CA PHE A 224 17.31 -1.71 -5.39
C PHE A 224 18.46 -1.92 -6.37
N ALA A 225 18.73 -0.94 -7.24
CA ALA A 225 19.89 -0.94 -8.12
C ALA A 225 21.21 -0.99 -7.34
N LYS A 226 21.39 -0.12 -6.33
CA LYS A 226 22.57 -0.11 -5.43
C LYS A 226 22.76 -1.45 -4.72
N GLN A 227 21.66 -2.09 -4.34
CA GLN A 227 21.69 -3.41 -3.69
C GLN A 227 21.91 -4.56 -4.67
N GLY A 228 21.84 -4.36 -5.99
CA GLY A 228 21.98 -5.42 -6.98
C GLY A 228 20.96 -6.54 -6.77
N VAL A 229 19.69 -6.18 -6.55
CA VAL A 229 18.61 -7.17 -6.39
C VAL A 229 18.36 -7.91 -7.71
N ASP A 230 17.91 -9.16 -7.61
CA ASP A 230 17.55 -9.97 -8.78
C ASP A 230 16.20 -9.53 -9.36
N CYS A 231 15.25 -9.26 -8.46
CA CYS A 231 13.88 -8.88 -8.81
C CYS A 231 13.28 -7.93 -7.79
N VAL A 232 12.27 -7.17 -8.21
CA VAL A 232 11.46 -6.29 -7.38
C VAL A 232 9.99 -6.63 -7.54
N VAL A 233 9.29 -6.80 -6.42
CA VAL A 233 7.82 -6.81 -6.41
C VAL A 233 7.34 -5.40 -6.12
N LEU A 234 6.71 -4.78 -7.11
CA LEU A 234 6.41 -3.36 -7.18
C LEU A 234 4.90 -3.14 -7.06
N GLU A 235 4.42 -2.63 -5.92
CA GLU A 235 3.01 -2.23 -5.75
C GLU A 235 2.75 -0.85 -6.37
N THR A 236 1.63 -0.70 -7.10
CA THR A 236 1.15 0.62 -7.54
C THR A 236 0.57 1.44 -6.39
N GLY A 237 0.82 2.75 -6.40
CA GLY A 237 0.27 3.66 -5.40
C GLY A 237 -1.20 3.97 -5.66
N LEU A 238 -1.51 4.49 -6.85
CA LEU A 238 -2.86 4.88 -7.25
C LEU A 238 -3.13 4.53 -8.72
N GLY A 239 -4.23 3.82 -8.96
CA GLY A 239 -4.61 3.39 -10.30
C GLY A 239 -3.60 2.38 -10.86
N GLY A 240 -2.92 2.78 -11.94
CA GLY A 240 -1.88 1.98 -12.60
C GLY A 240 -1.33 2.68 -13.84
N ARG A 241 -2.19 3.10 -14.78
CA ARG A 241 -1.82 3.70 -16.07
C ARG A 241 -0.87 4.89 -15.94
N LEU A 242 -1.16 5.82 -15.03
CA LEU A 242 -0.38 7.05 -14.78
C LEU A 242 0.32 7.03 -13.41
N ASP A 243 0.45 5.85 -12.81
CA ASP A 243 1.17 5.68 -11.55
C ASP A 243 2.68 5.79 -11.80
N SER A 244 3.43 6.41 -10.89
CA SER A 244 4.89 6.60 -11.03
C SER A 244 5.64 5.28 -11.21
N THR A 245 5.10 4.17 -10.68
CA THR A 245 5.69 2.84 -10.86
C THR A 245 5.58 2.32 -12.30
N ASN A 246 4.69 2.89 -13.13
CA ASN A 246 4.36 2.39 -14.47
C ASN A 246 5.30 2.87 -15.59
N ILE A 247 6.45 3.45 -15.23
CA ILE A 247 7.55 3.74 -16.17
C ILE A 247 8.30 2.47 -16.61
N VAL A 248 8.02 1.34 -15.96
CA VAL A 248 8.73 0.08 -16.14
C VAL A 248 8.05 -0.84 -17.16
N THR A 249 8.81 -1.83 -17.65
CA THR A 249 8.27 -3.00 -18.36
C THR A 249 8.51 -4.22 -17.48
N PRO A 250 7.47 -4.79 -16.83
CA PRO A 250 7.65 -5.90 -15.92
C PRO A 250 7.83 -7.24 -16.65
N ALA A 251 8.35 -8.23 -15.94
CA ALA A 251 8.34 -9.63 -16.36
C ALA A 251 6.93 -10.23 -16.22
N LEU A 252 6.18 -9.78 -15.20
CA LEU A 252 4.81 -10.22 -14.93
C LEU A 252 3.99 -9.06 -14.35
N SER A 253 2.80 -8.83 -14.90
CA SER A 253 1.80 -7.94 -14.29
C SER A 253 0.79 -8.74 -13.48
N VAL A 254 0.32 -8.19 -12.36
CA VAL A 254 -0.69 -8.81 -11.50
C VAL A 254 -1.78 -7.79 -11.19
N ILE A 255 -3.03 -8.13 -11.51
CA ILE A 255 -4.21 -7.35 -11.14
C ILE A 255 -4.95 -8.12 -10.05
N THR A 256 -4.95 -7.60 -8.83
CA THR A 256 -5.72 -8.14 -7.70
C THR A 256 -7.21 -7.77 -7.83
N SER A 257 -7.99 -7.82 -6.75
CA SER A 257 -9.41 -7.44 -6.78
C SER A 257 -9.64 -5.99 -7.22
N ILE A 258 -10.73 -5.73 -7.94
CA ILE A 258 -11.17 -4.38 -8.32
C ILE A 258 -12.51 -4.08 -7.64
N GLY A 259 -12.55 -2.95 -6.94
CA GLY A 259 -13.74 -2.39 -6.33
C GLY A 259 -13.75 -0.87 -6.42
N LEU A 260 -14.84 -0.25 -5.98
CA LEU A 260 -14.97 1.20 -5.92
C LEU A 260 -13.98 1.77 -4.90
N ASP A 261 -13.05 2.59 -5.36
CA ASP A 261 -12.07 3.29 -4.55
C ASP A 261 -11.51 4.49 -5.32
N HIS A 262 -11.15 5.56 -4.61
CA HIS A 262 -10.67 6.80 -5.20
C HIS A 262 -11.51 7.33 -6.37
N THR A 263 -12.84 7.26 -6.26
CA THR A 263 -13.77 7.55 -7.37
C THR A 263 -13.66 8.96 -7.93
N ARG A 264 -13.25 9.93 -7.10
CA ARG A 264 -12.93 11.30 -7.52
C ARG A 264 -11.80 11.41 -8.55
N ILE A 265 -10.88 10.44 -8.59
CA ILE A 265 -9.69 10.45 -9.45
C ILE A 265 -9.78 9.38 -10.54
N LEU A 266 -10.21 8.16 -10.18
CA LEU A 266 -10.19 7.00 -11.08
C LEU A 266 -11.52 6.76 -11.82
N GLY A 267 -12.56 7.53 -11.47
CA GLY A 267 -13.90 7.41 -12.02
C GLY A 267 -14.89 6.70 -11.10
N ASN A 268 -16.18 6.86 -11.41
CA ASN A 268 -17.29 6.46 -10.53
C ASN A 268 -17.80 5.03 -10.78
N THR A 269 -17.16 4.25 -11.65
CA THR A 269 -17.56 2.87 -11.95
C THR A 269 -16.41 1.89 -11.78
N VAL A 270 -16.75 0.64 -11.48
CA VAL A 270 -15.76 -0.44 -11.32
C VAL A 270 -14.99 -0.63 -12.64
N GLU A 271 -15.63 -0.46 -13.79
CA GLU A 271 -15.00 -0.54 -15.12
C GLU A 271 -14.05 0.63 -15.38
N ALA A 272 -14.37 1.85 -14.95
CA ALA A 272 -13.46 2.99 -15.09
C ALA A 272 -12.18 2.76 -14.28
N ILE A 273 -12.35 2.33 -13.03
CA ILE A 273 -11.23 1.97 -12.15
C ILE A 273 -10.43 0.81 -12.75
N ALA A 274 -11.10 -0.22 -13.25
CA ALA A 274 -10.44 -1.36 -13.90
C ALA A 274 -9.57 -0.94 -15.08
N ARG A 275 -10.01 0.01 -15.92
CA ARG A 275 -9.20 0.52 -17.05
C ARG A 275 -7.95 1.25 -16.59
N GLU A 276 -8.04 2.04 -15.53
CA GLU A 276 -6.86 2.69 -14.94
C GLU A 276 -5.86 1.67 -14.44
N LYS A 277 -6.31 0.62 -13.73
CA LYS A 277 -5.41 -0.41 -13.20
C LYS A 277 -4.87 -1.35 -14.27
N ALA A 278 -5.65 -1.66 -15.29
CA ALA A 278 -5.23 -2.44 -16.46
C ALA A 278 -4.12 -1.73 -17.27
N GLY A 279 -3.84 -0.45 -17.03
CA GLY A 279 -2.74 0.29 -17.65
C GLY A 279 -1.33 -0.22 -17.30
N ILE A 280 -1.19 -1.16 -16.36
CA ILE A 280 0.06 -1.88 -16.12
C ILE A 280 0.24 -3.13 -16.99
N ILE A 281 -0.77 -3.52 -17.78
CA ILE A 281 -0.66 -4.60 -18.77
C ILE A 281 0.17 -4.07 -19.94
N LYS A 282 1.35 -4.65 -20.15
CA LYS A 282 2.32 -4.21 -21.16
C LYS A 282 2.36 -5.16 -22.37
N PRO A 283 2.83 -4.69 -23.54
CA PRO A 283 2.93 -5.52 -24.74
C PRO A 283 3.71 -6.82 -24.53
N ASN A 284 3.11 -7.95 -24.89
CA ASN A 284 3.67 -9.31 -24.79
C ASN A 284 4.08 -9.76 -23.38
N VAL A 285 3.72 -9.01 -22.33
CA VAL A 285 3.99 -9.37 -20.94
C VAL A 285 2.78 -10.12 -20.39
N PRO A 286 2.94 -11.29 -19.75
CA PRO A 286 1.81 -11.99 -19.16
C PRO A 286 1.18 -11.21 -18.01
N VAL A 287 -0.11 -11.48 -17.78
CA VAL A 287 -0.86 -10.90 -16.67
C VAL A 287 -1.66 -11.96 -15.91
N VAL A 288 -1.50 -11.97 -14.59
CA VAL A 288 -2.37 -12.70 -13.66
C VAL A 288 -3.48 -11.77 -13.19
N VAL A 289 -4.72 -12.24 -13.28
CA VAL A 289 -5.91 -11.47 -12.94
C VAL A 289 -6.70 -12.19 -11.86
N GLY A 290 -6.98 -11.50 -10.76
CA GLY A 290 -7.79 -11.97 -9.66
C GLY A 290 -9.23 -12.29 -10.08
N PRO A 291 -9.95 -13.08 -9.28
CA PRO A 291 -11.28 -13.56 -9.62
C PRO A 291 -12.32 -12.42 -9.66
N ASN A 292 -12.15 -11.43 -8.79
CA ASN A 292 -13.05 -10.30 -8.55
C ASN A 292 -12.64 -9.05 -9.34
N THR A 293 -12.68 -9.15 -10.67
CA THR A 293 -12.29 -8.06 -11.59
C THR A 293 -13.25 -7.97 -12.78
N PRO A 294 -13.46 -6.78 -13.39
CA PRO A 294 -14.19 -6.66 -14.66
C PRO A 294 -13.48 -7.40 -15.81
N VAL A 295 -13.78 -8.69 -15.97
CA VAL A 295 -13.06 -9.60 -16.90
C VAL A 295 -13.04 -9.07 -18.33
N ASN A 296 -14.12 -8.44 -18.80
CA ASN A 296 -14.17 -7.86 -20.14
C ASN A 296 -13.10 -6.77 -20.36
N VAL A 297 -12.88 -5.91 -19.36
CA VAL A 297 -11.85 -4.87 -19.41
C VAL A 297 -10.47 -5.50 -19.42
N MET A 298 -10.25 -6.53 -18.59
CA MET A 298 -8.96 -7.23 -18.52
C MET A 298 -8.64 -7.94 -19.84
N MET A 299 -9.62 -8.62 -20.44
CA MET A 299 -9.47 -9.25 -21.77
C MET A 299 -9.23 -8.23 -22.88
N GLU A 300 -9.91 -7.09 -22.85
CA GLU A 300 -9.72 -5.99 -23.80
C GLU A 300 -8.28 -5.47 -23.78
N PHE A 301 -7.73 -5.20 -22.59
CA PHE A 301 -6.35 -4.73 -22.45
C PHE A 301 -5.32 -5.82 -22.76
N ALA A 302 -5.58 -7.07 -22.36
CA ALA A 302 -4.73 -8.20 -22.69
C ALA A 302 -4.64 -8.42 -24.20
N ALA A 303 -5.78 -8.44 -24.89
CA ALA A 303 -5.82 -8.58 -26.35
C ALA A 303 -5.12 -7.42 -27.07
N ARG A 304 -5.34 -6.18 -26.64
CA ARG A 304 -4.66 -4.99 -27.21
C ARG A 304 -3.15 -5.04 -27.09
N ASN A 305 -2.65 -5.61 -26.01
CA ASN A 305 -1.22 -5.71 -25.74
C ASN A 305 -0.62 -7.05 -26.19
N ASN A 306 -1.41 -7.96 -26.78
CA ASN A 306 -0.97 -9.35 -26.99
C ASN A 306 -0.38 -9.98 -25.71
N ALA A 307 -0.93 -9.63 -24.55
CA ALA A 307 -0.49 -10.06 -23.24
C ALA A 307 -1.20 -11.38 -22.88
N PRO A 308 -0.48 -12.48 -22.63
CA PRO A 308 -1.09 -13.70 -22.16
C PRO A 308 -1.79 -13.49 -20.82
N LEU A 309 -3.10 -13.77 -20.77
CA LEU A 309 -3.90 -13.56 -19.56
C LEU A 309 -4.19 -14.89 -18.87
N VAL A 310 -3.88 -14.94 -17.58
CA VAL A 310 -4.26 -16.04 -16.69
C VAL A 310 -5.19 -15.50 -15.61
N ARG A 311 -6.37 -16.11 -15.48
CA ARG A 311 -7.35 -15.75 -14.46
C ARG A 311 -7.31 -16.77 -13.33
N VAL A 312 -7.24 -16.27 -12.10
CA VAL A 312 -7.43 -17.08 -10.90
C VAL A 312 -8.91 -17.46 -10.81
N PRO A 313 -9.26 -18.75 -10.75
CA PRO A 313 -10.65 -19.18 -10.63
C PRO A 313 -11.23 -18.74 -9.29
N LEU A 314 -12.50 -18.31 -9.29
CA LEU A 314 -13.23 -17.99 -8.07
C LEU A 314 -13.40 -19.27 -7.23
N GLN A 315 -13.19 -19.17 -5.93
CA GLN A 315 -13.38 -20.24 -4.95
C GLN A 315 -14.30 -19.74 -3.83
N ALA A 316 -15.01 -20.66 -3.18
CA ALA A 316 -16.06 -20.32 -2.21
C ALA A 316 -15.51 -19.59 -0.97
N ASP A 317 -14.29 -19.90 -0.55
CA ASP A 317 -13.62 -19.33 0.63
C ASP A 317 -13.08 -17.90 0.42
N PHE A 318 -13.05 -17.39 -0.81
CA PHE A 318 -12.55 -16.04 -1.12
C PHE A 318 -13.49 -14.93 -0.64
N ASP A 319 -14.78 -15.21 -0.58
CA ASP A 319 -15.77 -14.28 -0.07
C ASP A 319 -15.64 -14.11 1.46
N GLU A 320 -15.10 -15.12 2.14
CA GLU A 320 -14.94 -15.14 3.60
C GLU A 320 -13.61 -14.51 4.06
N ASP A 321 -12.53 -14.62 3.29
CA ASP A 321 -11.20 -14.14 3.69
C ASP A 321 -10.39 -13.61 2.50
N TYR A 322 -10.00 -12.33 2.57
CA TYR A 322 -9.08 -11.75 1.59
C TYR A 322 -7.74 -12.49 1.51
N ASN A 323 -7.28 -13.12 2.60
CA ASN A 323 -6.03 -13.85 2.58
C ASN A 323 -6.07 -15.08 1.67
N ALA A 324 -7.20 -15.79 1.59
CA ALA A 324 -7.36 -16.93 0.69
C ALA A 324 -7.25 -16.48 -0.77
N GLU A 325 -8.00 -15.43 -1.16
CA GLU A 325 -7.94 -14.84 -2.50
C GLU A 325 -6.52 -14.36 -2.83
N ASN A 326 -5.90 -13.59 -1.94
CA ASN A 326 -4.54 -13.06 -2.15
C ASN A 326 -3.48 -14.18 -2.24
N THR A 327 -3.65 -15.26 -1.48
CA THR A 327 -2.74 -16.43 -1.54
C THR A 327 -2.88 -17.15 -2.87
N ALA A 328 -4.10 -17.34 -3.38
CA ALA A 328 -4.33 -17.93 -4.69
C ALA A 328 -3.72 -17.08 -5.83
N ILE A 329 -3.90 -15.75 -5.77
CA ILE A 329 -3.30 -14.82 -6.74
C ILE A 329 -1.77 -14.86 -6.68
N ALA A 330 -1.19 -14.79 -5.47
CA ALA A 330 0.27 -14.84 -5.31
C ALA A 330 0.85 -16.18 -5.79
N ARG A 331 0.17 -17.29 -5.50
CA ARG A 331 0.57 -18.63 -5.97
C ARG A 331 0.52 -18.73 -7.49
N GLU A 332 -0.54 -18.24 -8.12
CA GLU A 332 -0.64 -18.22 -9.59
C GLU A 332 0.44 -17.32 -10.21
N ALA A 333 0.74 -16.17 -9.61
CA ALA A 333 1.87 -15.33 -10.04
C ALA A 333 3.20 -16.11 -10.00
N CYS A 334 3.45 -16.87 -8.94
CA CYS A 334 4.66 -17.70 -8.84
C CYS A 334 4.69 -18.82 -9.91
N VAL A 335 3.55 -19.43 -10.24
CA VAL A 335 3.44 -20.42 -11.33
C VAL A 335 3.79 -19.79 -12.68
N GLN A 336 3.28 -18.58 -12.94
CA GLN A 336 3.57 -17.86 -14.19
C GLN A 336 5.04 -17.43 -14.27
N LEU A 337 5.66 -16.98 -13.17
CA LEU A 337 7.10 -16.73 -13.12
C LEU A 337 7.88 -17.99 -13.51
N ASN A 338 7.60 -19.14 -12.87
CA ASN A 338 8.28 -20.40 -13.20
C ASN A 338 8.11 -20.79 -14.68
N THR A 339 6.95 -20.49 -15.26
CA THR A 339 6.68 -20.79 -16.68
C THR A 339 7.49 -19.88 -17.61
N LEU A 340 7.61 -18.60 -17.28
CA LEU A 340 8.37 -17.62 -18.07
C LEU A 340 9.86 -17.92 -18.09
N HIS A 341 10.39 -18.40 -16.97
CA HIS A 341 11.81 -18.64 -16.78
C HIS A 341 12.23 -20.08 -17.05
N ALA A 342 11.35 -20.94 -17.59
CA ALA A 342 11.71 -22.30 -17.94
C ALA A 342 12.72 -22.34 -19.11
N GLY A 343 14.02 -22.48 -18.81
CA GLY A 343 15.10 -22.61 -19.79
C GLY A 343 15.91 -21.33 -20.06
N GLY A 344 15.88 -20.36 -19.17
CA GLY A 344 16.64 -19.10 -19.25
C GLY A 344 18.04 -19.14 -18.60
N ALA A 345 18.88 -18.14 -18.89
CA ALA A 345 20.23 -18.03 -18.30
C ALA A 345 20.24 -17.39 -16.89
N LYS A 346 19.21 -16.60 -16.56
CA LYS A 346 18.96 -16.02 -15.23
C LYS A 346 17.50 -16.29 -14.91
N GLU A 347 17.23 -17.38 -14.18
CA GLU A 347 15.86 -17.88 -14.00
C GLU A 347 15.31 -17.44 -12.64
N LEU A 348 14.31 -16.54 -12.64
CA LEU A 348 13.47 -16.40 -11.44
C LEU A 348 12.62 -17.66 -11.30
N CYS A 349 12.95 -18.46 -10.30
CA CYS A 349 12.22 -19.67 -9.95
C CYS A 349 11.73 -19.62 -8.51
N VAL A 350 10.46 -19.94 -8.32
CA VAL A 350 9.81 -20.12 -7.02
C VAL A 350 9.58 -21.61 -6.78
N ASP A 351 10.24 -22.18 -5.78
CA ASP A 351 10.07 -23.60 -5.44
C ASP A 351 8.77 -23.80 -4.66
N LEU A 352 7.67 -23.99 -5.40
CA LEU A 352 6.34 -24.24 -4.83
C LEU A 352 6.22 -25.61 -4.15
N THR A 353 7.22 -26.50 -4.27
CA THR A 353 7.28 -27.75 -3.50
C THR A 353 7.86 -27.54 -2.11
N ASN A 354 8.58 -26.44 -1.89
CA ASN A 354 9.18 -26.09 -0.61
C ASN A 354 8.13 -25.63 0.41
N GLU A 355 8.08 -26.27 1.56
CA GLU A 355 7.17 -25.92 2.65
C GLU A 355 7.35 -24.47 3.11
N ARG A 356 8.59 -23.97 3.20
CA ARG A 356 8.87 -22.59 3.64
C ARG A 356 8.33 -21.55 2.65
N VAL A 357 8.32 -21.87 1.35
CA VAL A 357 7.71 -21.02 0.31
C VAL A 357 6.19 -21.05 0.46
N ASN A 358 5.59 -22.21 0.70
CA ASN A 358 4.15 -22.33 0.93
C ASN A 358 3.70 -21.57 2.19
N THR A 359 4.41 -21.69 3.31
CA THR A 359 4.16 -20.90 4.53
C THR A 359 4.28 -19.41 4.27
N ALA A 360 5.27 -18.98 3.48
CA ALA A 360 5.43 -17.58 3.07
C ALA A 360 4.22 -17.08 2.24
N LEU A 361 3.72 -17.89 1.31
CA LEU A 361 2.53 -17.55 0.52
C LEU A 361 1.26 -17.47 1.37
N GLU A 362 1.15 -18.23 2.45
CA GLU A 362 -0.01 -18.21 3.37
C GLU A 362 0.05 -17.07 4.38
N SER A 363 1.25 -16.53 4.63
CA SER A 363 1.49 -15.48 5.64
C SER A 363 0.76 -14.17 5.34
N ARG A 364 0.34 -13.46 6.39
CA ARG A 364 -0.31 -12.15 6.31
C ARG A 364 0.72 -11.04 6.58
N PRO A 365 0.69 -9.91 5.86
CA PRO A 365 1.45 -8.74 6.27
C PRO A 365 0.86 -8.15 7.58
N PRO A 366 1.62 -7.33 8.32
CA PRO A 366 1.16 -6.73 9.56
C PRO A 366 -0.20 -6.02 9.43
N CYS A 367 -1.01 -6.12 10.48
CA CYS A 367 -2.34 -5.50 10.55
C CYS A 367 -3.29 -5.89 9.40
N ARG A 368 -3.21 -7.13 8.91
CA ARG A 368 -4.25 -7.78 8.10
C ARG A 368 -4.72 -9.00 8.87
N PHE A 369 -5.79 -8.86 9.63
CA PHE A 369 -6.29 -9.84 10.58
C PHE A 369 -5.17 -10.44 11.45
N GLN A 370 -4.36 -9.57 12.04
CA GLN A 370 -3.24 -9.99 12.86
C GLN A 370 -3.73 -10.24 14.28
N VAL A 371 -3.71 -11.52 14.70
CA VAL A 371 -4.08 -11.93 16.06
C VAL A 371 -2.87 -11.83 16.98
N LEU A 372 -3.03 -11.15 18.10
CA LEU A 372 -2.05 -11.03 19.17
C LEU A 372 -2.67 -11.55 20.47
N HIS A 373 -1.83 -12.17 21.28
CA HIS A 373 -2.21 -12.71 22.57
C HIS A 373 -1.38 -12.01 23.65
N LEU A 374 -2.00 -11.07 24.35
CA LEU A 374 -1.30 -10.22 25.29
C LEU A 374 -1.41 -10.79 26.69
N MET A 375 -0.25 -11.11 27.25
CA MET A 375 -0.06 -11.46 28.66
C MET A 375 1.02 -10.57 29.23
N ARG A 376 0.76 -9.92 30.37
CA ARG A 376 1.81 -9.20 31.09
C ARG A 376 2.67 -10.22 31.84
N PRO A 377 3.99 -10.31 31.58
CA PRO A 377 4.87 -11.19 32.33
C PRO A 377 4.74 -10.92 33.83
N ASN A 378 4.68 -11.98 34.64
CA ASN A 378 4.55 -11.90 36.10
C ASN A 378 3.29 -11.15 36.61
N SER A 379 2.27 -10.97 35.76
CA SER A 379 0.97 -10.44 36.16
C SER A 379 -0.06 -11.56 36.33
N LYS A 380 -0.99 -11.39 37.28
CA LYS A 380 -2.20 -12.22 37.41
C LYS A 380 -3.32 -11.79 36.45
N GLU A 381 -3.07 -10.76 35.63
CA GLU A 381 -4.04 -10.29 34.65
C GLU A 381 -4.39 -11.36 33.63
N ARG A 382 -5.68 -11.39 33.27
CA ARG A 382 -6.21 -12.25 32.22
C ARG A 382 -5.53 -11.97 30.88
N LYS A 383 -5.25 -13.04 30.14
CA LYS A 383 -4.82 -12.99 28.73
C LYS A 383 -5.91 -12.31 27.90
N VAL A 384 -5.54 -11.31 27.11
CA VAL A 384 -6.45 -10.65 26.17
C VAL A 384 -6.05 -11.01 24.74
N THR A 385 -7.03 -11.40 23.93
CA THR A 385 -6.84 -11.58 22.48
C THR A 385 -7.13 -10.27 21.78
N VAL A 386 -6.20 -9.82 20.93
CA VAL A 386 -6.33 -8.59 20.16
C VAL A 386 -6.24 -8.91 18.68
N VAL A 387 -7.12 -8.35 17.86
CA VAL A 387 -7.08 -8.45 16.40
C VAL A 387 -6.78 -7.08 15.82
N LEU A 388 -5.72 -6.96 15.02
CA LEU A 388 -5.37 -5.74 14.29
C LEU A 388 -5.72 -5.89 12.81
N ASP A 389 -6.57 -5.02 12.28
CA ASP A 389 -6.92 -5.01 10.85
C ASP A 389 -7.16 -3.59 10.29
N VAL A 390 -6.62 -3.28 9.12
CA VAL A 390 -6.77 -1.95 8.48
C VAL A 390 -8.09 -1.74 7.71
N ALA A 391 -9.06 -2.62 7.87
CA ALA A 391 -10.40 -2.46 7.30
C ALA A 391 -10.95 -1.08 7.64
N HIS A 392 -11.32 -0.32 6.60
CA HIS A 392 -11.67 1.10 6.70
C HIS A 392 -12.82 1.50 5.75
N ASN A 393 -13.46 0.51 5.14
CA ASN A 393 -14.63 0.69 4.28
C ASN A 393 -15.64 -0.43 4.55
N PRO A 394 -16.91 -0.27 4.15
CA PRO A 394 -17.96 -1.23 4.52
C PRO A 394 -17.67 -2.67 4.08
N GLN A 395 -17.14 -2.86 2.86
CA GLN A 395 -16.83 -4.18 2.31
C GLN A 395 -15.68 -4.87 3.07
N ALA A 396 -14.67 -4.10 3.49
CA ALA A 396 -13.57 -4.61 4.28
C ALA A 396 -14.00 -4.98 5.71
N ILE A 397 -14.92 -4.20 6.29
CA ILE A 397 -15.48 -4.46 7.61
C ILE A 397 -16.36 -5.72 7.58
N ASP A 398 -17.18 -5.90 6.55
CA ASP A 398 -17.97 -7.13 6.37
C ASP A 398 -17.10 -8.38 6.38
N LYS A 399 -15.98 -8.35 5.65
CA LYS A 399 -15.02 -9.46 5.64
C LYS A 399 -14.27 -9.63 6.96
N LEU A 400 -13.89 -8.53 7.63
CA LEU A 400 -13.30 -8.60 8.97
C LEU A 400 -14.25 -9.30 9.95
N VAL A 401 -15.52 -8.89 9.96
CA VAL A 401 -16.57 -9.41 10.82
C VAL A 401 -16.86 -10.87 10.54
N GLY A 402 -17.04 -11.24 9.26
CA GLY A 402 -17.24 -12.63 8.87
C GLY A 402 -16.07 -13.51 9.34
N LEU A 403 -14.83 -13.01 9.21
CA LEU A 403 -13.65 -13.73 9.66
C LEU A 403 -13.53 -13.80 11.19
N LEU A 404 -13.95 -12.76 11.92
CA LEU A 404 -14.05 -12.77 13.38
C LEU A 404 -15.02 -13.87 13.85
N HIS A 405 -16.25 -13.91 13.34
CA HIS A 405 -17.21 -14.96 13.70
C HIS A 405 -16.73 -16.35 13.29
N LYS A 406 -16.01 -16.48 12.17
CA LYS A 406 -15.48 -17.77 11.73
C LYS A 406 -14.33 -18.28 12.61
N GLN A 407 -13.37 -17.42 12.95
CA GLN A 407 -12.17 -17.82 13.69
C GLN A 407 -12.36 -17.77 15.21
N LEU A 408 -13.32 -16.97 15.68
CA LEU A 408 -13.59 -16.68 17.08
C LEU A 408 -15.12 -16.75 17.36
N PRO A 409 -15.80 -17.87 17.03
CA PRO A 409 -17.26 -17.96 17.01
C PRO A 409 -17.94 -17.70 18.35
N ASP A 410 -17.30 -18.11 19.45
CA ASP A 410 -17.87 -17.97 20.81
C ASP A 410 -17.31 -16.74 21.55
N LYS A 411 -16.68 -15.81 20.84
CA LYS A 411 -16.09 -14.61 21.45
C LYS A 411 -17.00 -13.41 21.27
N LYS A 412 -17.02 -12.60 22.31
CA LYS A 412 -17.61 -11.26 22.26
C LYS A 412 -16.58 -10.26 21.75
N PHE A 413 -17.03 -9.22 21.05
CA PHE A 413 -16.13 -8.26 20.44
C PHE A 413 -16.22 -6.89 21.09
N ARG A 414 -15.06 -6.30 21.37
CA ARG A 414 -14.89 -4.91 21.78
C ARG A 414 -14.04 -4.21 20.74
N PHE A 415 -14.46 -3.03 20.29
CA PHE A 415 -13.81 -2.35 19.18
C PHE A 415 -13.03 -1.13 19.63
N VAL A 416 -11.85 -0.92 19.06
CA VAL A 416 -11.11 0.35 19.08
C VAL A 416 -11.07 0.86 17.64
N CYS A 417 -11.75 1.96 17.39
CA CYS A 417 -12.03 2.41 16.02
C CYS A 417 -11.65 3.87 15.82
N GLY A 418 -10.87 4.13 14.78
CA GLY A 418 -10.59 5.48 14.30
C GLY A 418 -10.75 5.55 12.79
N PHE A 419 -11.30 6.64 12.27
CA PHE A 419 -11.68 6.75 10.87
C PHE A 419 -10.92 7.83 10.12
N SER A 420 -10.82 7.67 8.80
CA SER A 420 -10.43 8.77 7.93
C SER A 420 -11.66 9.55 7.47
N ALA A 421 -11.60 10.88 7.50
CA ALA A 421 -12.73 11.78 7.25
C ALA A 421 -13.36 11.62 5.84
N ASP A 422 -12.61 11.12 4.86
CA ASP A 422 -13.07 10.92 3.49
C ASP A 422 -13.76 9.57 3.24
N LYS A 423 -13.91 8.72 4.27
CA LYS A 423 -14.50 7.39 4.17
C LYS A 423 -15.97 7.38 4.60
N ALA A 424 -16.69 6.30 4.28
CA ALA A 424 -18.09 6.12 4.66
C ALA A 424 -18.22 5.72 6.14
N ILE A 425 -17.89 6.66 7.04
CA ILE A 425 -17.81 6.47 8.49
C ILE A 425 -19.10 5.85 9.04
N ASN A 426 -20.25 6.43 8.68
CA ASN A 426 -21.56 5.94 9.09
C ASN A 426 -21.78 4.47 8.74
N LYS A 427 -21.52 4.07 7.49
CA LYS A 427 -21.72 2.70 7.02
C LYS A 427 -20.79 1.71 7.72
N VAL A 428 -19.57 2.14 8.06
CA VAL A 428 -18.61 1.33 8.80
C VAL A 428 -19.05 1.17 10.25
N LEU A 429 -19.43 2.26 10.92
CA LEU A 429 -19.78 2.24 12.33
C LEU A 429 -21.09 1.48 12.60
N VAL A 430 -22.07 1.58 11.69
CA VAL A 430 -23.29 0.75 11.73
C VAL A 430 -22.91 -0.74 11.76
N LYS A 431 -22.08 -1.19 10.82
CA LYS A 431 -21.64 -2.60 10.76
C LYS A 431 -20.89 -3.04 12.03
N ILE A 432 -20.02 -2.19 12.57
CA ILE A 432 -19.34 -2.48 13.84
C ILE A 432 -20.37 -2.61 14.97
N THR A 433 -21.33 -1.70 15.03
CA THR A 433 -22.33 -1.71 16.11
C THR A 433 -23.26 -2.92 16.00
N ASP A 434 -23.65 -3.31 14.78
CA ASP A 434 -24.45 -4.52 14.55
C ASP A 434 -23.73 -5.76 15.09
N VAL A 435 -22.42 -5.85 14.91
CA VAL A 435 -21.61 -7.00 15.40
C VAL A 435 -21.45 -7.01 16.91
N VAL A 436 -21.30 -5.83 17.51
CA VAL A 436 -21.32 -5.72 18.97
C VAL A 436 -22.69 -6.16 19.49
N ARG A 437 -23.79 -5.69 18.89
CA ARG A 437 -25.16 -6.09 19.25
C ARG A 437 -25.38 -7.60 19.11
N ASP A 438 -24.96 -8.19 17.99
CA ASP A 438 -25.11 -9.62 17.73
C ASP A 438 -24.38 -10.50 18.76
N THR A 439 -23.34 -9.96 19.41
CA THR A 439 -22.59 -10.65 20.46
C THR A 439 -23.04 -10.30 21.89
N HIS A 440 -23.96 -9.34 22.05
CA HIS A 440 -24.43 -8.80 23.33
C HIS A 440 -25.94 -8.51 23.28
N LEU A 441 -26.75 -9.56 23.06
CA LEU A 441 -28.19 -9.46 22.80
C LEU A 441 -29.01 -8.84 23.96
N ASP A 442 -28.49 -8.90 25.18
CA ASP A 442 -29.21 -8.46 26.39
C ASP A 442 -28.81 -7.05 26.87
N GLU A 443 -27.93 -6.36 26.14
CA GLU A 443 -27.37 -5.05 26.53
C GLU A 443 -28.13 -3.86 25.91
N SER A 444 -28.21 -2.76 26.64
CA SER A 444 -28.80 -1.50 26.15
C SER A 444 -27.91 -0.83 25.10
N ASP A 445 -28.46 0.11 24.30
CA ASP A 445 -27.65 0.85 23.32
C ASP A 445 -26.49 1.63 23.99
N GLU A 446 -26.68 2.11 25.23
CA GLU A 446 -25.62 2.76 26.03
C GLU A 446 -24.49 1.76 26.39
N GLU A 447 -24.83 0.56 26.83
CA GLU A 447 -23.86 -0.50 27.16
C GLU A 447 -23.09 -0.97 25.91
N LEU A 448 -23.78 -1.12 24.78
CA LEU A 448 -23.15 -1.42 23.49
C LEU A 448 -22.17 -0.31 23.06
N GLN A 449 -22.49 0.95 23.36
CA GLN A 449 -21.63 2.09 23.04
C GLN A 449 -20.32 2.06 23.85
N GLU A 450 -20.34 1.60 25.11
CA GLU A 450 -19.13 1.42 25.93
C GLU A 450 -18.17 0.36 25.36
N ARG A 451 -18.65 -0.50 24.45
CA ARG A 451 -17.84 -1.51 23.75
C ARG A 451 -17.17 -0.96 22.49
N ILE A 452 -17.45 0.28 22.11
CA ILE A 452 -16.87 0.94 20.95
C ILE A 452 -16.02 2.13 21.42
N HIS A 453 -14.70 1.96 21.39
CA HIS A 453 -13.71 2.93 21.83
C HIS A 453 -13.30 3.78 20.63
N LEU A 454 -13.90 4.97 20.48
CA LEU A 454 -13.51 5.90 19.42
C LEU A 454 -12.16 6.54 19.72
N VAL A 455 -11.26 6.50 18.72
CA VAL A 455 -9.92 7.09 18.78
C VAL A 455 -9.66 8.00 17.59
N LYS A 456 -8.93 9.09 17.83
CA LYS A 456 -8.48 9.99 16.77
C LYS A 456 -7.04 9.66 16.38
N ALA A 457 -6.83 9.33 15.11
CA ALA A 457 -5.46 9.19 14.59
C ALA A 457 -4.74 10.54 14.57
N ASN A 458 -3.48 10.55 15.00
CA ASN A 458 -2.60 11.72 14.90
C ASN A 458 -2.11 11.90 13.44
N HIS A 459 -3.05 12.14 12.54
CA HIS A 459 -2.84 12.34 11.12
C HIS A 459 -3.91 13.30 10.60
N PRO A 460 -3.62 14.22 9.65
CA PRO A 460 -4.57 15.22 9.16
C PRO A 460 -5.86 14.65 8.56
N ARG A 461 -5.81 13.42 8.04
CA ARG A 461 -7.01 12.69 7.55
C ARG A 461 -7.86 12.06 8.65
N GLY A 462 -7.38 11.99 9.89
CA GLY A 462 -8.16 11.45 11.02
C GLY A 462 -9.42 12.28 11.21
N ALA A 463 -10.57 11.61 11.29
CA ALA A 463 -11.84 12.25 11.54
C ALA A 463 -11.89 12.76 13.00
N SER A 464 -12.41 13.97 13.20
CA SER A 464 -12.75 14.46 14.54
C SER A 464 -14.04 13.83 15.07
N LEU A 465 -14.34 14.03 16.35
CA LEU A 465 -15.59 13.58 16.95
C LEU A 465 -16.80 14.24 16.28
N GLU A 466 -16.69 15.54 15.99
CA GLU A 466 -17.70 16.31 15.30
C GLU A 466 -17.96 15.76 13.90
N GLU A 467 -16.91 15.46 13.13
CA GLU A 467 -17.04 14.86 11.79
C GLU A 467 -17.72 13.48 11.83
N ILE A 468 -17.41 12.67 12.85
CA ILE A 468 -18.05 11.36 13.06
C ILE A 468 -19.54 11.55 13.37
N ASN A 469 -19.88 12.43 14.30
CA ASN A 469 -21.27 12.69 14.69
C ASN A 469 -22.09 13.30 13.54
N VAL A 470 -21.51 14.20 12.74
CA VAL A 470 -22.14 14.72 11.52
C VAL A 470 -22.41 13.61 10.51
N ALA A 471 -21.45 12.70 10.30
CA ALA A 471 -21.64 11.57 9.39
C ALA A 471 -22.77 10.64 9.86
N LEU A 472 -22.93 10.45 11.17
CA LEU A 472 -24.02 9.66 11.76
C LEU A 472 -25.38 10.35 11.63
N ALA A 473 -25.44 11.65 11.95
CA ALA A 473 -26.66 12.45 11.83
C ALA A 473 -27.19 12.44 10.39
N ASN A 474 -26.32 12.67 9.40
CA ASN A 474 -26.68 12.66 7.97
C ASN A 474 -27.16 11.30 7.45
N ALA A 475 -26.91 10.22 8.19
CA ALA A 475 -27.30 8.86 7.81
C ALA A 475 -28.62 8.41 8.46
N THR A 476 -29.12 9.16 9.43
CA THR A 476 -30.28 8.80 10.24
C THR A 476 -31.58 9.16 9.49
N ALA A 477 -32.56 8.25 9.46
CA ALA A 477 -33.85 8.54 8.83
C ALA A 477 -34.66 9.55 9.67
N GLU A 478 -35.58 10.28 9.03
CA GLU A 478 -36.46 11.21 9.76
C GLU A 478 -37.23 10.48 10.86
N GLY A 479 -37.01 10.90 12.12
CA GLY A 479 -37.70 10.35 13.31
C GLY A 479 -36.88 9.37 14.15
N GLU A 480 -35.72 8.90 13.69
CA GLU A 480 -34.77 8.15 14.51
C GLU A 480 -33.85 9.09 15.29
N GLN A 481 -33.55 8.77 16.55
CA GLN A 481 -32.50 9.48 17.28
C GLN A 481 -31.14 9.10 16.69
N ALA A 482 -30.43 10.11 16.15
CA ALA A 482 -29.07 9.93 15.69
C ALA A 482 -28.18 9.52 16.87
N ARG A 483 -27.40 8.45 16.70
CA ARG A 483 -26.37 8.09 17.68
C ARG A 483 -25.33 9.19 17.76
N VAL A 484 -25.06 9.65 18.99
CA VAL A 484 -24.06 10.68 19.27
C VAL A 484 -23.01 10.08 20.20
N TYR A 485 -21.75 10.28 19.85
CA TYR A 485 -20.62 9.98 20.73
C TYR A 485 -20.18 11.25 21.43
N GLU A 486 -19.99 11.16 22.75
CA GLU A 486 -19.57 12.30 23.58
C GLU A 486 -18.06 12.44 23.68
N THR A 487 -17.32 11.34 23.46
CA THR A 487 -15.88 11.32 23.66
C THR A 487 -15.15 10.67 22.49
N ILE A 488 -13.95 11.18 22.24
CA ILE A 488 -12.94 10.55 21.39
C ILE A 488 -11.61 10.64 22.14
N SER A 489 -10.86 9.55 22.15
CA SER A 489 -9.61 9.45 22.90
C SER A 489 -8.39 9.45 21.98
N THR A 490 -7.19 9.54 22.57
CA THR A 490 -5.96 9.20 21.84
C THR A 490 -5.95 7.70 21.54
N ILE A 491 -5.20 7.26 20.52
CA ILE A 491 -5.15 5.83 20.18
C ILE A 491 -4.61 5.04 21.37
N LYS A 492 -3.54 5.52 22.00
CA LYS A 492 -2.97 4.89 23.19
C LYS A 492 -4.00 4.73 24.31
N ASP A 493 -4.76 5.77 24.63
CA ASP A 493 -5.72 5.73 25.73
C ASP A 493 -6.90 4.82 25.40
N GLY A 494 -7.45 4.88 24.18
CA GLY A 494 -8.53 4.00 23.74
C GLY A 494 -8.13 2.52 23.73
N VAL A 495 -6.90 2.20 23.28
CA VAL A 495 -6.38 0.83 23.35
C VAL A 495 -6.22 0.38 24.80
N ASN A 496 -5.66 1.22 25.68
CA ASN A 496 -5.50 0.88 27.09
C ASN A 496 -6.85 0.69 27.80
N ALA A 497 -7.82 1.55 27.52
CA ALA A 497 -9.18 1.48 28.05
C ALA A 497 -9.87 0.19 27.59
N ALA A 498 -9.80 -0.15 26.31
CA ALA A 498 -10.38 -1.39 25.78
C ALA A 498 -9.74 -2.64 26.40
N LEU A 499 -8.41 -2.66 26.58
CA LEU A 499 -7.72 -3.77 27.25
C LEU A 499 -8.11 -3.88 28.74
N ALA A 500 -8.25 -2.75 29.43
CA ALA A 500 -8.67 -2.72 30.83
C ALA A 500 -10.12 -3.23 30.98
N ALA A 501 -11.03 -2.75 30.15
CA ALA A 501 -12.43 -3.19 30.11
C ALA A 501 -12.55 -4.69 29.78
N SER A 502 -11.83 -5.17 28.76
CA SER A 502 -11.80 -6.59 28.40
C SER A 502 -11.27 -7.49 29.53
N ARG A 503 -10.30 -7.02 30.33
CA ARG A 503 -9.79 -7.76 31.49
C ARG A 503 -10.76 -7.77 32.67
N ALA A 504 -11.50 -6.69 32.87
CA ALA A 504 -12.50 -6.56 33.93
C ALA A 504 -13.79 -7.32 33.60
N SER A 505 -14.07 -7.50 32.32
CA SER A 505 -15.24 -8.24 31.84
C SER A 505 -15.17 -9.72 32.19
N SER A 506 -16.32 -10.27 32.61
CA SER A 506 -16.51 -11.71 32.73
C SER A 506 -16.54 -12.40 31.35
N ASP A 507 -16.85 -11.65 30.31
CA ASP A 507 -16.90 -12.17 28.94
C ASP A 507 -15.49 -12.42 28.41
N ASP A 508 -15.31 -13.47 27.58
CA ASP A 508 -14.05 -13.70 26.86
C ASP A 508 -13.95 -12.82 25.62
N GLU A 509 -13.81 -11.53 25.89
CA GLU A 509 -13.78 -10.49 24.86
C GLU A 509 -12.50 -10.52 24.04
N VAL A 510 -12.66 -10.28 22.75
CA VAL A 510 -11.60 -10.00 21.80
C VAL A 510 -11.62 -8.50 21.52
N VAL A 511 -10.49 -7.84 21.72
CA VAL A 511 -10.32 -6.42 21.36
C VAL A 511 -9.94 -6.33 19.88
N VAL A 512 -10.78 -5.70 19.07
CA VAL A 512 -10.58 -5.53 17.63
C VAL A 512 -10.22 -4.08 17.35
N VAL A 513 -9.04 -3.86 16.79
CA VAL A 513 -8.52 -2.54 16.44
C VAL A 513 -8.61 -2.37 14.92
N CYS A 514 -9.45 -1.44 14.46
CA CYS A 514 -9.71 -1.22 13.03
C CYS A 514 -10.15 0.21 12.67
N GLY A 515 -10.54 0.44 11.41
CA GLY A 515 -11.15 1.68 10.93
C GLY A 515 -10.22 2.54 10.04
N SER A 516 -8.91 2.41 10.17
CA SER A 516 -7.91 3.07 9.33
C SER A 516 -6.53 2.43 9.45
N VAL A 517 -5.66 2.65 8.46
CA VAL A 517 -4.24 2.29 8.58
C VAL A 517 -3.50 3.22 9.56
N PHE A 518 -3.94 4.48 9.69
CA PHE A 518 -3.23 5.51 10.45
C PHE A 518 -3.26 5.29 11.97
N LEU A 519 -4.11 4.40 12.49
CA LEU A 519 -4.11 4.06 13.91
C LEU A 519 -3.13 2.94 14.27
N MET A 520 -2.66 2.17 13.28
CA MET A 520 -1.99 0.92 13.55
C MET A 520 -0.63 1.09 14.22
N ALA A 521 0.15 2.11 13.85
CA ALA A 521 1.45 2.36 14.45
C ALA A 521 1.35 2.61 15.97
N GLU A 522 0.52 3.57 16.37
CA GLU A 522 0.34 3.93 17.77
C GLU A 522 -0.39 2.83 18.55
N ALA A 523 -1.36 2.15 17.92
CA ALA A 523 -2.01 1.01 18.54
C ALA A 523 -1.00 -0.11 18.85
N ARG A 524 -0.16 -0.49 17.89
CA ARG A 524 0.89 -1.51 18.08
C ARG A 524 1.88 -1.12 19.18
N GLN A 525 2.27 0.16 19.23
CA GLN A 525 3.10 0.70 20.30
C GLN A 525 2.41 0.59 21.67
N ALA A 526 1.12 0.92 21.76
CA ALA A 526 0.33 0.77 22.98
C ALA A 526 0.20 -0.70 23.43
N LEU A 527 0.23 -1.64 22.49
CA LEU A 527 0.28 -3.09 22.76
C LEU A 527 1.68 -3.59 23.16
N GLY A 528 2.70 -2.73 23.19
CA GLY A 528 4.07 -3.05 23.59
C GLY A 528 4.94 -3.66 22.49
N LEU A 529 4.50 -3.61 21.22
CA LEU A 529 5.32 -4.04 20.09
C LEU A 529 6.48 -3.05 19.89
N LYS A 530 7.69 -3.59 19.70
CA LYS A 530 8.91 -2.81 19.45
C LYS A 530 9.28 -2.95 17.98
N GLU A 531 9.10 -1.88 17.22
CA GLU A 531 9.43 -1.80 15.81
C GLU A 531 9.82 -0.37 15.44
N PRO A 532 10.52 -0.15 14.31
CA PRO A 532 10.79 1.18 13.81
C PRO A 532 9.47 1.94 13.57
N ILE A 533 9.41 3.19 14.04
CA ILE A 533 8.24 4.07 13.88
C ILE A 533 8.73 5.47 13.52
N ASP A 534 8.02 6.13 12.61
CA ASP A 534 8.27 7.54 12.30
C ASP A 534 7.93 8.40 13.54
N SER A 535 8.69 9.46 13.79
CA SER A 535 8.48 10.32 14.95
C SER A 535 7.14 11.07 14.87
N ALA A 536 6.63 11.49 16.03
CA ALA A 536 5.39 12.27 16.10
C ALA A 536 5.45 13.55 15.25
N ALA A 537 6.63 14.17 15.13
CA ALA A 537 6.84 15.33 14.28
C ALA A 537 6.67 15.00 12.79
N LEU A 538 7.19 13.85 12.34
CA LEU A 538 6.99 13.37 10.97
C LEU A 538 5.51 13.07 10.68
N ASN A 539 4.83 12.38 11.59
CA ASN A 539 3.41 12.04 11.45
C ASN A 539 2.51 13.29 11.38
N ALA A 540 2.85 14.35 12.11
CA ALA A 540 2.13 15.62 12.06
C ALA A 540 2.30 16.35 10.72
N VAL A 541 3.45 16.19 10.06
CA VAL A 541 3.76 16.81 8.76
C VAL A 541 3.21 15.98 7.59
N ALA A 542 3.11 14.66 7.77
CA ALA A 542 2.51 13.74 6.82
C ALA A 542 1.03 14.10 6.60
N GLY A 543 0.75 14.81 5.49
CA GLY A 543 -0.60 15.24 5.14
C GLY A 543 -0.96 16.69 5.49
N LEU A 544 -0.01 17.56 5.87
CA LEU A 544 -0.28 19.00 6.12
C LEU A 544 -0.87 19.76 4.92
N HIS A 545 -0.81 19.19 3.72
CA HIS A 545 -1.41 19.74 2.50
C HIS A 545 -2.88 19.31 2.31
N LEU A 546 -3.38 18.44 3.19
CA LEU A 546 -4.76 17.98 3.18
C LEU A 546 -5.63 18.92 4.03
N SER A 547 -6.92 18.99 3.72
CA SER A 547 -7.88 19.80 4.46
C SER A 547 -7.89 19.40 5.94
N THR A 548 -8.06 20.37 6.84
CA THR A 548 -8.18 20.14 8.29
C THR A 548 -9.63 19.77 8.64
N PRO A 549 -9.91 19.21 9.83
CA PRO A 549 -11.29 18.98 10.27
C PRO A 549 -12.16 20.24 10.16
N GLU A 550 -11.62 21.40 10.57
CA GLU A 550 -12.35 22.67 10.52
C GLU A 550 -12.69 23.08 9.08
N SER A 551 -11.75 22.93 8.14
CA SER A 551 -12.01 23.30 6.74
C SER A 551 -12.91 22.30 6.02
N ARG A 552 -12.91 21.02 6.42
CA ARG A 552 -13.84 20.01 5.88
C ARG A 552 -15.26 20.22 6.39
N LEU A 553 -15.43 20.52 7.67
CA LEU A 553 -16.74 20.84 8.26
C LEU A 553 -17.35 22.08 7.61
N ALA A 554 -16.57 23.16 7.48
CA ALA A 554 -17.04 24.38 6.81
C ALA A 554 -17.45 24.13 5.34
N ALA A 555 -16.72 23.29 4.60
CA ALA A 555 -17.08 22.92 3.24
C ALA A 555 -18.38 22.09 3.19
N ALA A 556 -18.58 21.18 4.15
CA ALA A 556 -19.80 20.38 4.24
C ALA A 556 -21.03 21.24 4.57
N GLU A 557 -20.92 22.20 5.50
CA GLU A 557 -21.99 23.16 5.81
C GLU A 557 -22.38 23.99 4.59
N GLN A 558 -21.39 24.42 3.80
CA GLN A 558 -21.62 25.18 2.57
C GLN A 558 -22.30 24.33 1.48
N GLU A 559 -21.93 23.06 1.32
CA GLU A 559 -22.62 22.13 0.40
C GLU A 559 -24.08 21.91 0.80
N VAL A 560 -24.37 21.75 2.09
CA VAL A 560 -25.75 21.61 2.60
C VAL A 560 -26.56 22.89 2.38
N ALA A 561 -25.98 24.06 2.66
CA ALA A 561 -26.63 25.35 2.44
C ALA A 561 -26.94 25.59 0.96
N VAL A 562 -26.03 25.20 0.05
CA VAL A 562 -26.26 25.29 -1.41
C VAL A 562 -27.35 24.31 -1.84
N ALA A 563 -27.31 23.06 -1.37
CA ALA A 563 -28.34 22.06 -1.68
C ALA A 563 -29.72 22.42 -1.14
N ALA A 564 -29.81 23.13 -0.01
CA ALA A 564 -31.07 23.65 0.53
C ALA A 564 -31.59 24.89 -0.22
N ALA A 565 -30.71 25.60 -0.94
CA ALA A 565 -31.06 26.78 -1.72
C ALA A 565 -31.44 26.47 -3.18
N THR A 566 -31.13 25.27 -3.67
CA THR A 566 -31.47 24.74 -5.00
C THR A 566 -32.65 23.79 -4.93
#